data_AF-A0A8H8WQN6-F1
#
_entry.id   AF-A0A8H8WQN6-F1
#
_cell.length_a   1.000
_cell.length_b   1.000
_cell.length_c   1.000
_cell.angle_alpha   90.00
_cell.angle_beta   90.00
_cell.angle_gamma   90.00
#
_symmetry.space_group_name_H-M   'P 1'
#
loop_
_entity.id
_entity.type
_entity.pdbx_description
1 polymer ?
#
loop_
_entity_poly.entity_id
_entity_poly.type
_entity_poly.pdbx_seq_one_letter_code
_entity_poly.pdbx_strand_id
1 'polypeptide(L)' 'MSLALLTAGSLMLLAAPASAQRDDPNLKKYCTGDYMTYCGNLPPESPEVDRCFEKNMKKISVNCKRAIDFYEQTHKK' A
#
# COMPACT_ATOMS: atom_id res chain seq x y z
N MET A 1 -50.14 7.18 -15.78
CA MET A 1 -48.99 6.68 -16.56
C MET A 1 -47.74 6.93 -15.73
N SER A 2 -47.27 5.94 -14.97
CA SER A 2 -46.16 6.11 -14.03
C SER A 2 -44.85 5.75 -14.72
N LEU A 3 -43.94 6.72 -14.94
CA LEU A 3 -42.57 6.45 -15.39
C LEU A 3 -41.66 6.44 -14.16
N ALA A 4 -41.28 5.25 -13.71
CA ALA A 4 -40.21 5.06 -12.73
C ALA A 4 -38.86 5.27 -13.45
N LEU A 5 -38.17 6.36 -13.15
CA LEU A 5 -36.79 6.56 -13.59
C LEU A 5 -35.86 5.70 -12.72
N LEU A 6 -35.26 4.69 -13.36
CA LEU A 6 -34.18 3.87 -12.80
C LEU A 6 -32.92 4.72 -12.63
N THR A 7 -32.58 5.08 -11.38
CA THR A 7 -31.28 5.65 -11.05
C THR A 7 -30.24 4.53 -11.02
N ALA A 8 -29.53 4.34 -12.13
CA ALA A 8 -28.33 3.51 -12.19
C ALA A 8 -27.18 4.24 -11.46
N GLY A 9 -27.11 4.05 -10.14
CA GLY A 9 -25.97 4.50 -9.33
C GLY A 9 -24.72 3.73 -9.73
N SER A 10 -23.81 4.38 -10.47
CA SER A 10 -22.49 3.82 -10.79
C SER A 10 -21.62 3.85 -9.53
N LEU A 11 -21.42 2.69 -8.90
CA LEU A 11 -20.40 2.48 -7.87
C LEU A 11 -19.03 2.41 -8.57
N MET A 12 -18.36 3.56 -8.64
CA MET A 12 -16.93 3.59 -8.95
C MET A 12 -16.14 3.07 -7.73
N LEU A 13 -15.71 1.81 -7.77
CA LEU A 13 -14.65 1.33 -6.87
C LEU A 13 -13.33 1.97 -7.32
N LEU A 14 -12.96 3.11 -6.72
CA LEU A 14 -11.58 3.59 -6.77
C LEU A 14 -10.74 2.71 -5.83
N ALA A 15 -10.30 1.54 -6.31
CA ALA A 15 -9.14 0.89 -5.72
C ALA A 15 -7.94 1.79 -6.04
N ALA A 16 -7.49 2.58 -5.06
CA ALA A 16 -6.25 3.34 -5.20
C ALA A 16 -5.12 2.37 -5.57
N PRO A 17 -4.24 2.72 -6.51
CA PRO A 17 -3.22 1.80 -6.96
C PRO A 17 -2.24 1.55 -5.81
N ALA A 18 -2.13 0.29 -5.37
CA ALA A 18 -1.18 -0.13 -4.34
C ALA A 18 0.29 0.26 -4.67
N SER A 19 0.58 0.56 -5.95
CA SER A 19 1.88 1.09 -6.38
C SER A 19 2.19 2.49 -5.84
N ALA A 20 1.18 3.32 -5.55
CA ALA A 20 1.39 4.68 -5.05
C ALA A 20 2.12 4.71 -3.68
N GLN A 21 1.96 3.65 -2.89
CA GLN A 21 2.67 3.50 -1.62
C GLN A 21 4.17 3.38 -1.81
N ARG A 22 4.61 2.64 -2.82
CA ARG A 22 6.00 2.25 -2.95
C ARG A 22 6.85 3.31 -3.62
N ASP A 23 6.21 4.21 -4.37
CA ASP A 23 6.82 5.44 -4.87
C ASP A 23 7.06 6.50 -3.79
N ASP A 24 6.54 6.32 -2.58
CA ASP A 24 6.80 7.24 -1.48
C ASP A 24 8.31 7.33 -1.15
N PRO A 25 8.90 8.53 -1.18
CA PRO A 25 10.33 8.70 -0.96
C PRO A 25 10.76 8.34 0.47
N ASN A 26 9.88 8.44 1.48
CA ASN A 26 10.20 7.99 2.83
C ASN A 26 10.25 6.47 2.90
N LEU A 27 9.30 5.78 2.27
CA LEU A 27 9.34 4.31 2.20
C LEU A 27 10.59 3.82 1.46
N LYS A 28 10.93 4.38 0.30
CA LYS A 28 12.20 4.05 -0.38
C LYS A 28 13.40 4.30 0.53
N LYS A 29 13.47 5.46 1.19
CA LYS A 29 14.59 5.84 2.06
C LYS A 29 14.78 4.90 3.24
N TYR A 30 13.69 4.53 3.94
CA TYR A 30 13.78 3.81 5.20
C TYR A 30 13.62 2.29 5.05
N CYS A 31 13.01 1.80 3.98
CA CYS A 31 12.69 0.39 3.81
C CYS A 31 13.54 -0.37 2.78
N THR A 32 14.41 0.29 2.00
CA THR A 32 15.19 -0.41 0.95
C THR A 32 16.04 -1.56 1.50
N GLY A 33 16.72 -1.37 2.64
CA GLY A 33 17.54 -2.43 3.25
C GLY A 33 16.70 -3.61 3.76
N ASP A 34 15.55 -3.31 4.38
CA ASP A 34 14.61 -4.33 4.86
C ASP A 34 13.95 -5.08 3.70
N TYR A 35 13.60 -4.37 2.61
CA TYR A 35 13.10 -4.98 1.38
C TYR A 35 14.13 -5.97 0.82
N MET A 36 15.39 -5.57 0.63
CA MET A 36 16.42 -6.47 0.09
C MET A 36 16.64 -7.70 0.98
N THR A 37 16.50 -7.55 2.31
CA THR A 37 16.73 -8.62 3.27
C THR A 37 15.56 -9.63 3.33
N TYR A 38 14.32 -9.14 3.31
CA TYR A 38 13.14 -9.97 3.60
C TYR A 38 12.22 -10.20 2.40
N CYS A 39 12.24 -9.30 1.41
CA CYS A 39 11.26 -9.21 0.33
C CYS A 39 11.88 -9.09 -1.08
N GLY A 40 13.22 -9.13 -1.20
CA GLY A 40 13.95 -8.83 -2.45
C GLY A 40 13.71 -9.81 -3.60
N ASN A 41 13.02 -10.92 -3.34
CA ASN A 41 12.56 -11.87 -4.36
C ASN A 41 11.24 -11.45 -5.03
N LEU A 42 10.59 -10.41 -4.54
CA LEU A 42 9.35 -9.86 -5.09
C LEU A 42 9.67 -8.67 -5.99
N PRO A 43 8.88 -8.41 -7.05
CA PRO A 43 9.08 -7.19 -7.83
C PRO A 43 8.88 -5.95 -6.92
N PRO A 44 9.81 -4.97 -6.92
CA PRO A 44 9.82 -3.88 -5.93
C PRO A 44 8.50 -3.12 -5.81
N GLU A 45 7.83 -2.91 -6.93
CA GLU A 45 6.60 -2.11 -7.04
C GLU A 45 5.31 -2.94 -6.98
N SER A 46 5.40 -4.20 -6.57
CA SER A 46 4.27 -5.14 -6.62
C SER A 46 3.52 -5.22 -5.30
N PRO A 47 2.18 -5.37 -5.28
CA PRO A 47 1.35 -5.46 -4.07
C PRO A 47 1.79 -6.58 -3.10
N GLU A 48 2.52 -7.58 -3.58
CA GLU A 48 3.12 -8.63 -2.78
C GLU A 48 4.11 -8.11 -1.73
N VAL A 49 4.80 -6.99 -2.01
CA VAL A 49 5.79 -6.41 -1.09
C VAL A 49 5.14 -5.92 0.22
N ASP A 50 3.93 -5.35 0.19
CA ASP A 50 3.20 -4.93 1.41
C ASP A 50 2.89 -6.15 2.27
N ARG A 51 2.38 -7.22 1.64
CA ARG A 51 2.12 -8.49 2.32
C ARG A 51 3.40 -9.10 2.90
N CYS A 52 4.54 -8.90 2.23
CA CYS A 52 5.83 -9.32 2.76
C CYS A 52 6.24 -8.50 3.98
N PHE A 53 6.08 -7.18 3.94
CA PHE A 53 6.33 -6.31 5.07
C PHE A 53 5.42 -6.64 6.25
N GLU A 54 4.11 -6.79 6.05
CA GLU A 54 3.15 -7.21 7.08
C GLU A 54 3.60 -8.48 7.81
N LYS A 55 4.01 -9.51 7.04
CA LYS A 55 4.51 -10.78 7.60
C LYS A 55 5.83 -10.65 8.37
N ASN A 56 6.66 -9.66 8.01
CA ASN A 56 7.97 -9.44 8.61
C ASN A 56 8.01 -8.22 9.54
N MET A 57 6.86 -7.66 9.95
CA MET A 57 6.79 -6.44 10.79
C MET A 57 7.61 -6.49 12.07
N LYS A 58 7.79 -7.68 12.65
CA LYS A 58 8.58 -7.88 13.87
C LYS A 58 10.09 -7.98 13.61
N LYS A 59 10.50 -8.17 12.35
CA LYS A 59 11.89 -8.42 11.94
C LYS A 59 12.52 -7.20 11.26
N ILE A 60 11.74 -6.42 10.52
CA ILE A 60 12.25 -5.23 9.85
C ILE A 60 12.73 -4.17 10.85
N SER A 61 13.55 -3.24 10.35
CA SER A 61 14.06 -2.15 11.15
C SER A 61 12.93 -1.27 11.72
N VAL A 62 13.20 -0.67 12.88
CA VAL A 62 12.28 0.28 13.53
C VAL A 62 12.01 1.49 12.62
N ASN A 63 12.98 1.90 11.80
CA ASN A 63 12.82 3.03 10.88
C ASN A 63 11.85 2.70 9.74
N CYS A 64 11.98 1.52 9.12
CA CYS A 64 11.04 1.09 8.10
C CYS A 64 9.63 0.92 8.68
N LYS A 65 9.51 0.32 9.88
CA LYS A 65 8.21 0.18 10.55
C LYS A 65 7.52 1.54 10.74
N ARG A 66 8.25 2.55 11.25
CA ARG A 66 7.70 3.90 11.42
C ARG A 66 7.30 4.55 10.10
N ALA A 67 8.08 4.33 9.04
CA ALA A 67 7.75 4.85 7.72
C ALA A 67 6.46 4.24 7.17
N ILE A 68 6.26 2.94 7.35
CA ILE A 68 5.00 2.24 6.98
C ILE A 68 3.84 2.75 7.83
N ASP A 69 4.00 2.81 9.15
CA ASP A 69 2.96 3.33 10.07
C ASP A 69 2.56 4.77 9.69
N PHE A 70 3.53 5.63 9.33
CA PHE A 70 3.28 7.01 8.91
C PHE A 70 2.58 7.08 7.55
N TYR A 71 3.01 6.28 6.59
CA TYR A 71 2.39 6.20 5.28
C TYR A 71 0.91 5.79 5.40
N GLU A 72 0.62 4.73 6.14
CA GLU A 72 -0.75 4.26 6.35
C GLU A 72 -1.64 5.34 7.00
N GLN A 73 -1.14 6.03 8.02
CA GLN A 73 -1.90 7.08 8.71
C GLN A 73 -2.24 8.26 7.80
N THR A 74 -1.37 8.58 6.85
CA THR A 74 -1.55 9.72 5.94
C THR A 74 -2.36 9.37 4.69
N HIS A 75 -2.51 8.07 4.37
CA HIS A 75 -3.12 7.59 3.13
C HIS A 75 -4.35 6.67 3.32
N LYS A 76 -4.69 6.29 4.56
CA LYS A 76 -6.01 5.71 4.89
C LYS A 76 -7.08 6.80 4.73
N LYS A 77 -7.70 6.89 3.55
CA LYS A 77 -9.01 7.51 3.34
C LYS A 77 -10.10 6.47 3.48
#